data_AF-A0A081B127-F1
#
_entry.id   AF-A0A081B127-F1
#
_cell.length_a   1.000
_cell.length_b   1.000
_cell.length_c   1.000
_cell.angle_alpha   90.00
_cell.angle_beta   90.00
_cell.angle_gamma   90.00
#
_symmetry.space_group_name_H-M   'P 1'
#
loop_
_entity.id
_entity.type
_entity.pdbx_description
1 polymer ?
#
loop_
_entity_poly.entity_id
_entity_poly.type
_entity_poly.pdbx_seq_one_letter_code
_entity_poly.pdbx_strand_id
1 'polypeptide(L)'
;MLSKFVLPVLALSALVTHSAAVMDEGVHLGEAFGGPHGTKYSDVDLIGPGQTVKAITIRAGERINGVGIDFTDATKLMTTLYHGGPKGKPRVLTLGEGEYITAMEAHWGEKGDHTRIKYIQFATNKGNHISGGNPTKDKGRDTAPEGYQLGGFAGTCGRELDSVAAVWTRIEPVGTSGGSKPEDELL
;
A
#
# COMPACT_ATOMS: atom_id res chain seq x y z
N MET A 1 25.87 -41.17 -42.21
CA MET A 1 26.31 -41.58 -40.85
C MET A 1 27.25 -40.49 -40.33
N LEU A 2 27.34 -40.09 -39.06
CA LEU A 2 26.54 -40.21 -37.82
C LEU A 2 27.16 -39.16 -36.86
N SER A 3 26.50 -38.41 -35.96
CA SER A 3 25.07 -38.13 -35.70
C SER A 3 24.95 -36.70 -35.11
N LYS A 4 23.74 -36.21 -34.79
CA LYS A 4 23.54 -34.97 -34.01
C LYS A 4 23.22 -35.30 -32.54
N PHE A 5 24.07 -34.89 -31.61
CA PHE A 5 23.74 -34.89 -30.18
C PHE A 5 23.13 -33.54 -29.79
N VAL A 6 21.85 -33.55 -29.40
CA VAL A 6 21.16 -32.44 -28.76
C VAL A 6 20.85 -32.88 -27.33
N LEU A 7 21.39 -32.18 -26.33
CA LEU A 7 20.99 -32.41 -24.94
C LEU A 7 19.62 -31.75 -24.69
N PRO A 8 18.64 -32.46 -24.11
CA PRO A 8 17.43 -31.82 -23.62
C PRO A 8 17.73 -31.13 -22.29
N VAL A 9 17.61 -29.80 -22.25
CA VAL A 9 17.59 -29.04 -20.99
C VAL A 9 16.22 -29.27 -20.35
N LEU A 10 16.17 -30.02 -19.24
CA LEU A 10 14.97 -30.08 -18.40
C LEU A 10 14.75 -28.72 -17.74
N ALA A 11 13.74 -27.98 -18.21
CA ALA A 11 13.24 -26.81 -17.51
C ALA A 11 12.38 -27.27 -16.33
N LEU A 12 12.94 -27.27 -15.12
CA LEU A 12 12.20 -27.56 -13.89
C LEU A 12 11.37 -26.34 -13.49
N SER A 13 10.15 -26.23 -14.00
CA SER A 13 9.21 -25.17 -13.62
C SER A 13 8.72 -25.37 -12.18
N ALA A 14 9.37 -24.71 -11.23
CA ALA A 14 8.91 -24.65 -9.85
C ALA A 14 7.59 -23.87 -9.78
N LEU A 15 6.47 -24.58 -9.59
CA LEU A 15 5.17 -23.98 -9.40
C LEU A 15 5.10 -23.37 -8.00
N VAL A 16 5.39 -22.07 -7.87
CA VAL A 16 5.28 -21.35 -6.60
C VAL A 16 3.79 -21.16 -6.28
N THR A 17 3.24 -22.10 -5.52
CA THR A 17 1.89 -21.99 -4.95
C THR A 17 1.88 -20.84 -3.95
N HIS A 18 1.48 -19.66 -4.42
CA HIS A 18 1.11 -18.57 -3.53
C HIS A 18 -0.17 -19.01 -2.82
N SER A 19 -0.04 -19.49 -1.58
CA SER A 19 -1.16 -19.47 -0.66
C SER A 19 -1.59 -18.02 -0.51
N ALA A 20 -2.74 -17.66 -1.08
CA ALA A 20 -3.38 -16.40 -0.77
C ALA A 20 -3.66 -16.41 0.73
N ALA A 21 -2.89 -15.62 1.49
CA ALA A 21 -3.28 -15.29 2.85
C ALA A 21 -4.69 -14.69 2.76
N VAL A 22 -5.63 -15.22 3.53
CA VAL A 22 -6.97 -14.65 3.65
C VAL A 22 -6.78 -13.31 4.34
N MET A 23 -6.75 -12.24 3.53
CA MET A 23 -6.81 -10.87 4.03
C MET A 23 -8.15 -10.68 4.75
N ASP A 24 -8.16 -9.85 5.78
CA ASP A 24 -9.41 -9.50 6.46
C ASP A 24 -10.43 -8.92 5.46
N GLU A 25 -11.72 -9.13 5.70
CA GLU A 25 -12.74 -8.75 4.73
C GLU A 25 -12.72 -7.24 4.52
N GLY A 26 -12.55 -6.80 3.28
CA GLY A 26 -12.43 -5.37 2.97
C GLY A 26 -11.04 -4.76 3.16
N VAL A 27 -9.99 -5.57 3.33
CA VAL A 27 -8.59 -5.17 3.17
C VAL A 27 -8.03 -5.73 1.84
N HIS A 28 -7.37 -4.88 1.06
CA HIS A 28 -6.79 -5.23 -0.23
C HIS A 28 -5.36 -4.67 -0.37
N LEU A 29 -4.37 -5.55 -0.40
CA LEU A 29 -2.99 -5.19 -0.71
C LEU A 29 -2.87 -4.85 -2.20
N GLY A 30 -2.47 -3.61 -2.48
CA GLY A 30 -2.28 -3.07 -3.83
C GLY A 30 -0.95 -3.43 -4.49
N GLU A 31 -0.66 -2.78 -5.62
CA GLU A 31 0.57 -3.01 -6.38
C GLU A 31 1.81 -2.46 -5.64
N ALA A 32 2.91 -3.22 -5.66
CA ALA A 32 4.16 -2.87 -5.02
C ALA A 32 5.16 -2.25 -6.01
N PHE A 33 5.61 -1.03 -5.71
CA PHE A 33 6.59 -0.28 -6.51
C PHE A 33 7.94 -0.20 -5.80
N GLY A 34 9.05 -0.13 -6.55
CA GLY A 34 10.40 -0.01 -6.00
C GLY A 34 11.27 -1.25 -6.20
N GLY A 35 12.08 -1.62 -5.21
CA GLY A 35 12.96 -2.80 -5.30
C GLY A 35 13.23 -3.51 -3.97
N PRO A 36 13.95 -4.64 -4.00
CA PRO A 36 13.94 -5.67 -2.95
C PRO A 36 14.82 -5.36 -1.72
N HIS A 37 15.32 -4.13 -1.60
CA HIS A 37 16.25 -3.73 -0.55
C HIS A 37 15.52 -3.26 0.71
N GLY A 38 16.25 -3.06 1.81
CA GLY A 38 15.69 -2.59 3.09
C GLY A 38 14.97 -3.67 3.91
N THR A 39 14.44 -3.27 5.05
CA THR A 39 13.67 -4.14 5.96
C THR A 39 12.18 -4.07 5.63
N LYS A 40 11.49 -5.21 5.62
CA LYS A 40 10.04 -5.29 5.36
C LYS A 40 9.22 -4.58 6.42
N TYR A 41 8.12 -3.96 6.00
CA TYR A 41 7.05 -3.45 6.85
C TYR A 41 5.68 -3.77 6.22
N SER A 42 4.64 -3.83 7.05
CA SER A 42 3.25 -4.04 6.62
C SER A 42 2.30 -3.50 7.68
N ASP A 43 1.34 -2.70 7.27
CA ASP A 43 0.27 -2.17 8.12
C ASP A 43 -1.00 -3.03 8.09
N VAL A 44 -1.03 -4.13 7.31
CA VAL A 44 -2.22 -4.97 7.06
C VAL A 44 -2.92 -5.40 8.36
N ASP A 45 -2.16 -5.79 9.38
CA ASP A 45 -2.70 -6.27 10.66
C ASP A 45 -3.02 -5.14 11.68
N LEU A 46 -2.84 -3.88 11.27
CA LEU A 46 -2.99 -2.67 12.10
C LEU A 46 -4.14 -1.75 11.64
N ILE A 47 -4.82 -2.11 10.56
CA ILE A 47 -5.83 -1.30 9.87
C ILE A 47 -7.07 -2.15 9.58
N GLY A 48 -8.17 -1.52 9.20
CA GLY A 48 -9.36 -2.27 8.79
C GLY A 48 -10.47 -1.42 8.16
N PRO A 49 -11.58 -2.07 7.74
CA PRO A 49 -12.78 -1.40 7.25
C PRO A 49 -13.34 -0.36 8.23
N GLY A 50 -13.97 0.70 7.71
CA GLY A 50 -14.66 1.69 8.55
C GLY A 50 -13.75 2.71 9.26
N GLN A 51 -12.43 2.63 9.07
CA GLN A 51 -11.51 3.65 9.54
C GLN A 51 -11.67 4.97 8.77
N THR A 52 -11.14 6.07 9.32
CA THR A 52 -11.17 7.38 8.66
C THR A 52 -9.79 8.01 8.69
N VAL A 53 -9.14 8.10 7.53
CA VAL A 53 -7.85 8.78 7.40
C VAL A 53 -8.01 10.27 7.70
N LYS A 54 -7.07 10.82 8.46
CA LYS A 54 -7.02 12.22 8.90
C LYS A 54 -5.87 12.98 8.27
N ALA A 55 -4.71 12.33 8.07
CA ALA A 55 -3.59 12.94 7.38
C ALA A 55 -2.70 11.92 6.67
N ILE A 56 -2.02 12.37 5.62
CA ILE A 56 -0.81 11.73 5.09
C ILE A 56 0.39 12.65 5.28
N THR A 57 1.49 12.06 5.73
CA THR A 57 2.82 12.68 5.80
C THR A 57 3.73 12.10 4.73
N ILE A 58 4.41 12.95 3.96
CA ILE A 58 5.57 12.61 3.14
C ILE A 58 6.80 13.32 3.70
N ARG A 59 7.88 12.58 3.92
CA ARG A 59 9.22 13.14 4.15
C ARG A 59 10.10 12.83 2.95
N ALA A 60 10.72 13.85 2.37
CA ALA A 60 11.51 13.72 1.17
C ALA A 60 12.71 14.68 1.12
N GLY A 61 13.69 14.29 0.31
CA GLY A 61 14.80 15.11 -0.19
C GLY A 61 15.00 14.80 -1.67
N GLU A 62 16.19 14.31 -2.04
CA GLU A 62 16.42 13.74 -3.38
C GLU A 62 15.53 12.52 -3.69
N ARG A 63 15.05 11.84 -2.64
CA ARG A 63 14.29 10.59 -2.60
C ARG A 63 13.23 10.67 -1.51
N ILE A 64 12.35 9.68 -1.43
CA ILE A 64 11.42 9.57 -0.30
C ILE A 64 12.17 9.01 0.91
N ASN A 65 12.23 9.83 1.98
CA ASN A 65 12.79 9.42 3.26
C ASN A 65 11.80 8.55 4.03
N GLY A 66 10.50 8.87 3.97
CA GLY A 66 9.46 8.06 4.57
C GLY A 66 8.05 8.57 4.29
N VAL A 67 7.07 7.74 4.63
CA VAL A 67 5.63 8.02 4.55
C VAL A 67 4.99 7.72 5.90
N GLY A 68 3.90 8.40 6.22
CA GLY A 68 3.07 8.07 7.37
C GLY A 68 1.62 8.42 7.15
N ILE A 69 0.75 7.78 7.93
CA ILE A 69 -0.69 7.91 7.90
C ILE A 69 -1.23 8.08 9.31
N ASP A 70 -2.09 9.09 9.49
CA ASP A 70 -2.86 9.29 10.71
C ASP A 70 -4.32 8.92 10.39
N PHE A 71 -4.93 8.04 11.18
CA PHE A 71 -6.33 7.63 11.02
C PHE A 71 -7.02 7.43 12.36
N THR A 72 -8.35 7.51 12.35
CA THR A 72 -9.18 6.98 13.45
C THR A 72 -9.78 5.65 13.04
N ASP A 73 -9.61 4.59 13.84
CA ASP A 73 -10.20 3.28 13.58
C ASP A 73 -11.74 3.26 13.77
N ALA A 74 -12.35 2.08 13.65
CA ALA A 74 -13.78 1.90 13.88
C ALA A 74 -14.23 2.25 15.32
N THR A 75 -13.34 2.10 16.32
CA THR A 75 -13.55 2.47 17.73
C THR A 75 -13.34 3.97 18.00
N LYS A 76 -12.90 4.71 16.97
CA LYS A 76 -12.49 6.12 16.99
C LYS A 76 -11.18 6.39 17.75
N LEU A 77 -10.37 5.37 18.02
CA LEU A 77 -9.01 5.55 18.51
C LEU A 77 -8.12 6.12 17.38
N MET A 78 -7.31 7.13 17.71
CA MET A 78 -6.35 7.73 16.78
C MET A 78 -5.06 6.91 16.74
N THR A 79 -4.64 6.51 15.54
CA THR A 79 -3.41 5.76 15.28
C THR A 79 -2.56 6.49 14.24
N THR A 80 -1.25 6.53 14.48
CA THR A 80 -0.24 7.03 13.52
C THR A 80 0.69 5.87 13.15
N LEU A 81 0.80 5.56 11.85
CA LEU A 81 1.79 4.62 11.31
C LEU A 81 2.81 5.39 10.47
N TYR A 82 4.09 5.01 10.54
CA TYR A 82 5.17 5.70 9.83
C TYR A 82 6.31 4.75 9.45
N HIS A 83 6.75 4.83 8.19
CA HIS A 83 7.80 3.98 7.62
C HIS A 83 8.92 4.81 7.00
N GLY A 84 10.16 4.36 7.18
CA GLY A 84 11.36 5.03 6.68
C GLY A 84 12.10 5.91 7.71
N GLY A 85 12.98 6.78 7.23
CA GLY A 85 13.89 7.58 8.07
C GLY A 85 13.37 8.99 8.42
N PRO A 86 13.86 9.62 9.49
CA PRO A 86 13.38 10.92 9.98
C PRO A 86 13.95 12.15 9.23
N LYS A 87 14.66 11.95 8.12
CA LYS A 87 15.26 13.04 7.32
C LYS A 87 14.23 13.72 6.41
N GLY A 88 14.55 14.95 5.99
CA GLY A 88 13.65 15.80 5.18
C GLY A 88 12.55 16.45 6.03
N LYS A 89 12.13 17.67 5.66
CA LYS A 89 11.01 18.34 6.34
C LYS A 89 9.71 17.60 5.98
N PRO A 90 8.82 17.29 6.95
CA PRO A 90 7.54 16.67 6.63
C PRO A 90 6.67 17.64 5.81
N ARG A 91 6.03 17.10 4.77
CA ARG A 91 4.89 17.69 4.08
C ARG A 91 3.68 16.89 4.54
N VAL A 92 2.62 17.57 4.95
CA VAL A 92 1.40 16.93 5.49
C VAL A 92 0.20 17.41 4.69
N LEU A 93 -0.67 16.48 4.31
CA LEU A 93 -2.01 16.77 3.80
C LEU A 93 -3.01 16.27 4.84
N THR A 94 -3.65 17.20 5.55
CA THR A 94 -4.79 16.92 6.40
C THR A 94 -6.03 16.83 5.52
N LEU A 95 -6.80 15.75 5.66
CA LEU A 95 -8.00 15.52 4.88
C LEU A 95 -9.21 16.22 5.50
N GLY A 96 -10.05 16.82 4.65
CA GLY A 96 -11.33 17.38 5.07
C GLY A 96 -12.39 16.30 5.35
N GLU A 97 -13.53 16.72 5.88
CA GLU A 97 -14.68 15.85 6.11
C GLU A 97 -15.14 15.16 4.81
N GLY A 98 -15.26 13.83 4.80
CA GLY A 98 -15.61 13.05 3.60
C GLY A 98 -14.55 13.08 2.48
N GLU A 99 -13.33 13.51 2.80
CA GLU A 99 -12.18 13.39 1.91
C GLU A 99 -11.38 12.13 2.23
N TYR A 100 -10.98 11.38 1.20
CA TYR A 100 -10.19 10.17 1.31
C TYR A 100 -9.25 10.01 0.10
N ILE A 101 -8.16 9.26 0.28
CA ILE A 101 -7.18 9.03 -0.78
C ILE A 101 -7.62 7.87 -1.66
N THR A 102 -7.60 8.13 -2.97
CA THR A 102 -8.07 7.23 -4.01
C THR A 102 -6.96 6.69 -4.89
N ALA A 103 -5.77 7.28 -4.87
CA ALA A 103 -4.64 6.80 -5.68
C ALA A 103 -3.28 7.13 -5.07
N MET A 104 -2.31 6.26 -5.37
CA MET A 104 -0.89 6.42 -5.08
C MET A 104 -0.09 6.28 -6.38
N GLU A 105 0.77 7.24 -6.70
CA GLU A 105 1.75 7.15 -7.80
C GLU A 105 3.15 7.18 -7.20
N ALA A 106 3.99 6.22 -7.58
CA ALA A 106 5.36 6.08 -7.08
C ALA A 106 6.34 5.95 -8.25
N HIS A 107 7.49 6.60 -8.12
CA HIS A 107 8.59 6.48 -9.06
C HIS A 107 9.83 5.96 -8.33
N TRP A 108 10.63 5.11 -8.98
CA TRP A 108 11.81 4.49 -8.37
C TRP A 108 13.06 4.57 -9.26
N GLY A 109 14.18 4.10 -8.72
CA GLY A 109 15.43 3.95 -9.47
C GLY A 109 16.66 3.81 -8.56
N GLU A 110 17.81 3.56 -9.16
CA GLU A 110 19.05 3.20 -8.46
C GLU A 110 19.70 4.36 -7.68
N LYS A 111 20.32 4.04 -6.55
CA LYS A 111 21.19 4.91 -5.75
C LYS A 111 22.35 4.05 -5.24
N GLY A 112 23.42 3.98 -6.03
CA GLY A 112 24.46 2.98 -5.81
C GLY A 112 23.92 1.60 -6.12
N ASP A 113 24.15 0.65 -5.21
CA ASP A 113 23.66 -0.73 -5.26
C ASP A 113 22.17 -0.91 -4.89
N HIS A 114 21.48 0.14 -4.41
CA HIS A 114 20.09 0.06 -3.94
C HIS A 114 19.07 0.71 -4.89
N THR A 115 17.95 0.05 -5.14
CA THR A 115 16.73 0.70 -5.68
C THR A 115 16.01 1.47 -4.58
N ARG A 116 15.55 2.69 -4.89
CA ARG A 116 14.85 3.57 -3.93
C ARG A 116 13.62 4.21 -4.55
N ILE A 117 12.60 4.48 -3.74
CA ILE A 117 11.50 5.36 -4.13
C ILE A 117 12.05 6.79 -4.24
N LYS A 118 12.00 7.34 -5.45
CA LYS A 118 12.51 8.67 -5.81
C LYS A 118 11.47 9.75 -5.58
N TYR A 119 10.21 9.44 -5.90
CA TYR A 119 9.06 10.32 -5.78
C TYR A 119 7.83 9.51 -5.41
N ILE A 120 6.91 10.15 -4.68
CA ILE A 120 5.59 9.62 -4.39
C ILE A 120 4.56 10.75 -4.45
N GLN A 121 3.34 10.42 -4.86
CA GLN A 121 2.19 11.31 -4.87
C GLN A 121 0.93 10.56 -4.44
N PHE A 122 0.10 11.22 -3.64
CA PHE A 122 -1.26 10.78 -3.33
C PHE A 122 -2.27 11.77 -3.91
N ALA A 123 -3.42 11.26 -4.32
CA ALA A 123 -4.56 12.06 -4.79
C ALA A 123 -5.85 11.67 -4.04
N THR A 124 -6.74 12.63 -3.80
CA THR A 124 -7.99 12.43 -3.06
C THR A 124 -9.21 12.44 -3.97
N ASN A 125 -10.33 11.91 -3.48
CA ASN A 125 -11.65 12.00 -4.10
C ASN A 125 -12.13 13.45 -4.36
N LYS A 126 -11.55 14.45 -3.68
CA LYS A 126 -11.83 15.88 -3.86
C LYS A 126 -10.85 16.61 -4.78
N GLY A 127 -9.93 15.90 -5.43
CA GLY A 127 -8.95 16.46 -6.35
C GLY A 127 -7.73 17.14 -5.70
N ASN A 128 -7.61 17.09 -4.36
CA ASN A 128 -6.39 17.49 -3.68
C ASN A 128 -5.29 16.46 -3.92
N HIS A 129 -4.04 16.90 -3.82
CA HIS A 129 -2.87 16.06 -3.99
C HIS A 129 -1.73 16.50 -3.08
N ILE A 130 -0.87 15.54 -2.72
CA ILE A 130 0.39 15.80 -2.03
C ILE A 130 1.48 14.93 -2.65
N SER A 131 2.67 15.50 -2.85
CA SER A 131 3.80 14.79 -3.43
C SER A 131 5.14 15.21 -2.81
N GLY A 132 6.18 14.44 -3.09
CA GLY A 132 7.56 14.76 -2.70
C GLY A 132 8.59 13.98 -3.51
N GLY A 133 9.86 14.37 -3.40
CA GLY A 133 10.95 13.73 -4.13
C GLY A 133 11.05 14.17 -5.59
N ASN A 134 11.76 13.38 -6.41
CA ASN A 134 12.04 13.69 -7.82
C ASN A 134 11.51 12.59 -8.76
N PRO A 135 10.64 12.91 -9.74
CA PRO A 135 10.16 11.95 -10.73
C PRO A 135 11.30 11.32 -11.54
N THR A 136 11.18 10.01 -11.80
CA THR A 136 12.03 9.25 -12.73
C THR A 136 11.21 8.58 -13.83
N LYS A 137 11.88 7.86 -14.74
CA LYS A 137 11.24 7.11 -15.84
C LYS A 137 10.46 5.90 -15.32
N ASP A 138 11.04 5.16 -14.39
CA ASP A 138 10.42 3.99 -13.80
C ASP A 138 9.38 4.42 -12.77
N LYS A 139 8.11 4.15 -13.09
CA LYS A 139 6.96 4.60 -12.31
C LYS A 139 5.75 3.71 -12.47
N GLY A 140 4.89 3.74 -11.47
CA GLY A 140 3.62 3.03 -11.45
C GLY A 140 2.59 3.80 -10.63
N ARG A 141 1.32 3.46 -10.85
CA ARG A 141 0.19 4.11 -10.19
C ARG A 141 -0.84 3.05 -9.82
N ASP A 142 -1.18 3.02 -8.55
CA ASP A 142 -2.26 2.18 -8.01
C ASP A 142 -3.45 3.07 -7.60
N THR A 143 -4.66 2.52 -7.72
CA THR A 143 -5.92 3.22 -7.51
C THR A 143 -6.84 2.35 -6.68
N ALA A 144 -7.44 2.93 -5.63
CA ALA A 144 -8.36 2.23 -4.74
C ALA A 144 -9.51 1.57 -5.52
N PRO A 145 -9.89 0.32 -5.21
CA PRO A 145 -11.13 -0.27 -5.69
C PRO A 145 -12.36 0.55 -5.29
N GLU A 146 -13.48 0.35 -5.98
CA GLU A 146 -14.73 1.06 -5.66
C GLU A 146 -15.17 0.80 -4.20
N GLY A 147 -15.41 1.87 -3.45
CA GLY A 147 -15.75 1.82 -2.02
C GLY A 147 -14.56 1.68 -1.06
N TYR A 148 -13.31 1.79 -1.55
CA TYR A 148 -12.09 1.74 -0.74
C TYR A 148 -11.38 3.10 -0.70
N GLN A 149 -10.53 3.25 0.32
CA GLN A 149 -9.57 4.34 0.49
C GLN A 149 -8.19 3.77 0.82
N LEU A 150 -7.13 4.58 0.70
CA LEU A 150 -5.84 4.23 1.31
C LEU A 150 -6.05 4.01 2.81
N GLY A 151 -5.62 2.87 3.33
CA GLY A 151 -5.73 2.53 4.74
C GLY A 151 -4.38 2.39 5.47
N GLY A 152 -3.33 2.03 4.75
CA GLY A 152 -1.98 1.87 5.28
C GLY A 152 -0.99 1.55 4.16
N PHE A 153 0.21 1.11 4.53
CA PHE A 153 1.28 0.78 3.59
C PHE A 153 1.88 -0.61 3.85
N ALA A 154 2.42 -1.20 2.80
CA ALA A 154 3.37 -2.31 2.89
C ALA A 154 4.59 -2.00 2.03
N GLY A 155 5.70 -2.69 2.24
CA GLY A 155 6.90 -2.49 1.43
C GLY A 155 8.19 -2.77 2.19
N THR A 156 9.23 -2.03 1.85
CA THR A 156 10.55 -2.13 2.48
C THR A 156 11.22 -0.78 2.64
N CYS A 157 11.94 -0.59 3.76
CA CYS A 157 12.64 0.66 4.03
C CYS A 157 13.89 0.49 4.90
N GLY A 158 14.71 1.54 4.90
CA GLY A 158 15.70 1.80 5.93
C GLY A 158 15.69 3.28 6.31
N ARG A 159 16.75 4.01 5.97
CA ARG A 159 16.81 5.49 6.14
C ARG A 159 15.97 6.26 5.10
N GLU A 160 15.49 5.54 4.09
CA GLU A 160 14.69 5.95 2.94
C GLU A 160 13.75 4.77 2.59
N LEU A 161 12.74 5.00 1.74
CA LEU A 161 11.93 3.90 1.21
C LEU A 161 12.64 3.20 0.04
N ASP A 162 12.68 1.88 0.09
CA ASP A 162 13.23 1.00 -0.95
C ASP A 162 12.10 0.45 -1.84
N SER A 163 10.94 0.10 -1.24
CA SER A 163 9.69 -0.21 -1.94
C SER A 163 8.45 0.27 -1.17
N VAL A 164 7.32 0.45 -1.86
CA VAL A 164 6.01 0.81 -1.27
C VAL A 164 4.85 0.22 -2.07
N ALA A 165 3.86 -0.32 -1.37
CA ALA A 165 2.54 -0.68 -1.84
C ALA A 165 1.50 0.04 -0.99
N ALA A 166 0.37 0.40 -1.60
CA ALA A 166 -0.80 0.85 -0.84
C ALA A 166 -1.51 -0.36 -0.25
N VAL A 167 -2.01 -0.24 0.98
CA VAL A 167 -3.01 -1.17 1.51
C VAL A 167 -4.33 -0.43 1.52
N TRP A 168 -5.26 -0.89 0.70
CA TRP A 168 -6.58 -0.30 0.52
C TRP A 168 -7.56 -0.92 1.52
N THR A 169 -8.39 -0.10 2.17
CA THR A 169 -9.43 -0.55 3.11
C THR A 169 -10.80 -0.02 2.71
N ARG A 170 -11.85 -0.82 2.88
CA ARG A 170 -13.24 -0.35 2.71
C ARG A 170 -13.51 0.91 3.55
N ILE A 171 -14.18 1.88 2.96
CA ILE A 171 -14.59 3.12 3.64
C ILE A 171 -15.66 2.82 4.69
N GLU A 172 -16.63 1.98 4.35
CA GLU A 172 -17.64 1.48 5.29
C GLU A 172 -17.09 0.30 6.11
N PRO A 173 -17.52 0.12 7.37
CA PRO A 173 -17.29 -1.11 8.10
C PRO A 173 -17.87 -2.32 7.35
N VAL A 174 -17.23 -3.48 7.45
CA VAL A 174 -17.91 -4.74 7.11
C VAL A 174 -19.04 -4.93 8.12
N GLY A 175 -20.28 -4.90 7.63
CA GLY A 175 -21.44 -5.06 8.48
C GLY A 175 -21.40 -6.42 9.17
N THR A 176 -21.63 -6.44 10.48
CA THR A 176 -21.92 -7.70 11.17
C THR A 176 -23.13 -8.33 10.49
N SER A 177 -22.94 -9.49 9.86
CA SER A 177 -24.01 -10.18 9.17
C SER A 177 -25.05 -10.64 10.20
N GLY A 178 -26.11 -9.84 10.34
CA GLY A 178 -27.27 -10.09 11.19
C GLY A 178 -28.08 -11.28 10.68
N GLY A 179 -27.50 -12.47 10.75
CA GLY A 179 -28.09 -13.74 10.37
C GLY A 179 -29.12 -14.24 11.38
N SER A 180 -30.08 -13.41 11.79
CA SER A 180 -31.30 -13.86 12.46
C SER A 180 -32.42 -13.90 11.43
N LYS A 181 -32.59 -15.06 10.79
CA LYS A 181 -33.82 -15.39 10.07
C LYS A 181 -34.95 -15.41 11.11
N PRO A 182 -36.10 -14.75 10.90
CA PRO A 182 -37.21 -14.87 11.83
C PRO A 182 -37.77 -16.29 11.75
N GLU A 183 -37.55 -17.08 12.79
CA GLU A 183 -38.28 -18.33 13.06
C GLU A 183 -39.53 -17.98 13.88
N ASP A 184 -40.58 -17.52 13.19
CA ASP A 184 -41.93 -17.40 13.76
C ASP A 184 -42.97 -17.22 12.63
N GLU A 185 -43.28 -18.32 11.91
CA GLU A 185 -44.57 -18.47 11.25
C GLU A 185 -44.90 -19.94 10.91
N LEU A 186 -45.27 -20.72 11.94
CA LEU A 186 -46.12 -21.90 11.81
C LEU A 186 -47.09 -21.97 13.00
N LEU A 187 -48.31 -21.49 12.77
CA LEU A 187 -49.53 -21.85 13.52
C LEU A 187 -50.19 -23.07 12.85
#